data_AF-A0A954J2M2-F1
#
_entry.id   AF-A0A954J2M2-F1
#
_cell.length_a   1.000
_cell.length_b   1.000
_cell.length_c   1.000
_cell.angle_alpha   90.00
_cell.angle_beta   90.00
_cell.angle_gamma   90.00
#
_symmetry.space_group_name_H-M   'P 1'
#
loop_
_entity.id
_entity.type
_entity.pdbx_description
1 polymer ?
#
loop_
_entity_poly.entity_id
_entity_poly.type
_entity_poly.pdbx_seq_one_letter_code
_entity_poly.pdbx_strand_id
1 'polypeptide(L)' 'MRIAVIGTGISGLVAARELSRDHEVDVFEAASYVGGHT' A
#
# COMPACT_ATOMS: atom_id res chain seq x y z
N MET A 1 14.18 -5.49 -3.57
CA MET A 1 13.14 -6.14 -4.40
C MET A 1 12.09 -5.08 -4.73
N ARG A 2 11.37 -5.19 -5.86
CA ARG A 2 10.23 -4.31 -6.17
C ARG A 2 8.94 -5.03 -5.79
N ILE A 3 8.10 -4.41 -4.97
CA ILE A 3 6.89 -5.02 -4.41
C ILE A 3 5.69 -4.12 -4.70
N ALA A 4 4.62 -4.71 -5.24
CA ALA A 4 3.36 -4.01 -5.43
C ALA A 4 2.38 -4.38 -4.32
N VAL A 5 1.79 -3.38 -3.67
CA VAL A 5 0.70 -3.54 -2.70
C VAL A 5 -0.61 -3.08 -3.36
N ILE A 6 -1.61 -3.97 -3.42
CA ILE A 6 -2.92 -3.67 -4.03
C ILE A 6 -3.94 -3.42 -2.92
N GLY A 7 -4.46 -2.19 -2.86
CA GLY A 7 -5.40 -1.70 -1.87
C GLY A 7 -4.76 -0.81 -0.81
N THR A 8 -5.41 0.30 -0.49
CA THR A 8 -4.98 1.32 0.49
C THR A 8 -5.83 1.34 1.76
N GLY A 9 -6.51 0.23 2.07
CA GLY A 9 -7.05 0.02 3.40
C GLY A 9 -5.94 0.02 4.47
N ILE A 10 -6.33 0.09 5.74
CA ILE A 10 -5.38 0.19 6.86
C ILE A 10 -4.30 -0.90 6.82
N SER A 11 -4.66 -2.14 6.48
CA SER A 11 -3.72 -3.25 6.36
C SER A 11 -2.73 -3.06 5.21
N GLY A 12 -3.19 -2.57 4.06
CA GLY A 12 -2.36 -2.31 2.89
C GLY A 12 -1.35 -1.20 3.16
N LEU A 13 -1.77 -0.10 3.78
CA LEU A 13 -0.87 1.02 4.11
C LEU A 13 0.15 0.64 5.20
N VAL A 14 -0.25 -0.16 6.20
CA VAL A 14 0.69 -0.68 7.22
C VAL A 14 1.70 -1.62 6.57
N ALA A 15 1.25 -2.54 5.71
CA ALA A 15 2.16 -3.43 5.00
C ALA A 15 3.14 -2.66 4.10
N ALA A 16 2.64 -1.69 3.33
CA ALA A 16 3.47 -0.84 2.48
C ALA A 16 4.52 -0.05 3.30
N ARG A 17 4.14 0.48 4.47
CA ARG A 17 5.04 1.19 5.38
C ARG A 17 6.16 0.31 5.92
N GLU A 18 5.86 -0.93 6.31
CA GLU A 18 6.89 -1.82 6.84
C GLU A 18 7.80 -2.34 5.73
N LEU A 19 7.26 -2.67 4.55
CA LEU A 19 8.02 -3.16 3.41
C LEU A 19 8.91 -2.08 2.78
N SER A 20 8.50 -0.81 2.81
CA SER A 20 9.25 0.30 2.18
C SER A 20 10.58 0.61 2.87
N ARG A 21 10.83 0.03 4.06
CA ARG A 21 12.10 0.19 4.77
C ARG A 21 13.27 -0.46 4.02
N ASP A 22 13.02 -1.58 3.36
CA ASP A 22 14.05 -2.41 2.71
C ASP A 22 13.77 -2.68 1.23
N HIS A 23 12.61 -2.25 0.72
CA HIS A 23 12.13 -2.55 -0.63
C HIS A 23 11.56 -1.32 -1.32
N GLU A 24 11.64 -1.33 -2.65
CA GLU A 24 10.91 -0.36 -3.47
C GLU A 24 9.45 -0.81 -3.54
N VAL A 25 8.53 0.03 -3.07
CA VAL A 25 7.11 -0.31 -2.94
C VAL A 25 6.27 0.63 -3.77
N ASP A 26 5.48 0.05 -4.68
CA ASP A 26 4.42 0.74 -5.40
C ASP A 26 3.06 0.34 -4.79
N VAL A 27 2.19 1.31 -4.54
CA VAL A 27 0.86 1.07 -3.96
C VAL A 27 -0.21 1.47 -4.97
N PHE A 28 -1.18 0.60 -5.20
CA PHE A 28 -2.29 0.83 -6.13
C PHE A 28 -3.62 0.79 -5.40
N GLU A 29 -4.53 1.68 -5.77
CA GLU A 29 -5.90 1.76 -5.24
C GLU A 29 -6.90 1.81 -6.39
N ALA A 30 -8.04 1.14 -6.23
CA ALA A 30 -9.11 1.15 -7.21
C ALA A 30 -9.94 2.44 -7.11
N ALA A 31 -10.11 2.98 -5.91
CA ALA A 31 -10.78 4.25 -5.69
C ALA A 31 -9.92 5.46 -6.08
N SER A 32 -10.56 6.63 -6.25
CA SER A 32 -9.88 7.91 -6.46
C SER A 32 -9.34 8.54 -5.16
N TYR A 33 -9.39 7.82 -4.05
CA TYR A 33 -8.94 8.25 -2.73
C TYR A 33 -8.29 7.09 -1.99
N VAL A 34 -7.44 7.41 -1.02
CA VAL A 34 -6.77 6.43 -0.16
C VAL A 34 -7.55 6.20 1.13
N GLY A 35 -7.48 5.01 1.71
CA GLY A 35 -8.05 4.72 3.05
C GLY A 35 -8.98 3.50 3.10
N GLY A 36 -9.46 3.02 1.95
CA GLY A 36 -10.37 1.88 1.88
C GLY A 36 -11.78 2.23 2.40
N HIS A 37 -12.30 1.47 3.36
CA HIS A 37 -13.68 1.60 3.86
C HIS A 37 -13.89 2.72 4.90
N THR A 38 -12.88 3.54 5.17
CA THR A 38 -12.96 4.68 6.11
C THR A 38 -12.84 5.97 5.33
#